data_AF-A0A836CGL5-F1
#
_entry.id   AF-A0A836CGL5-F1
#
_cell.length_a   1.000
_cell.length_b   1.000
_cell.length_c   1.000
_cell.angle_alpha   90.00
_cell.angle_beta   90.00
_cell.angle_gamma   90.00
#
_symmetry.space_group_name_H-M   'P 1'
#
loop_
_entity.id
_entity.type
_entity.pdbx_description
1 polymer ?
#
loop_
_entity_poly.entity_id
_entity_poly.type
_entity_poly.pdbx_seq_one_letter_code
_entity_poly.pdbx_strand_id
1 'polypeptide(L)'
;MQNGLDGDFQAYKSSDLTVQDARILRELAPDDATAAPTGAPTMAPSAAPTAIALVPPIKAIVKPAPRGPLMIGLSDNMLPVARQAELGAKFQAVVKFQSVQKMRYPFLVKPHLDAGFQSVMVMEFLDATRHTNLKQIANGLYDKYLYKFVDELMDDGNREVWVRPLHEFNGDWYPWGTYRGGDNTKRMFKRAWRHVHWILTNKGANIKFQLAYNCVNGQNDQTTPFLDWWPGEQYVDMVVCSGYNRAGSDADHQQWLTFPEVFGAAYEQMLTLPGMKPLGVGETSCNNFEDNDKAQWIRDAFYDFVNTYPRIEHVTWFLQNKNDGRWDLNSPEEIAAFGESLIEYTPQNIPQDLPPLPPQADINGDGVINGDDAPVEAPPDPNL
;
A
#
# COMPACT_ATOMS: atom_id res chain seq x y z
N MET A 1 3.82 -23.68 -39.67
CA MET A 1 4.13 -22.30 -40.10
C MET A 1 4.29 -21.45 -38.87
N GLN A 2 5.52 -21.36 -38.40
CA GLN A 2 6.04 -20.40 -37.43
C GLN A 2 6.64 -19.23 -38.23
N ASN A 3 6.56 -18.01 -37.68
CA ASN A 3 7.45 -16.84 -37.79
C ASN A 3 6.61 -15.55 -37.76
N GLY A 4 6.95 -14.52 -36.98
CA GLY A 4 8.18 -14.38 -36.20
C GLY A 4 8.20 -13.17 -35.28
N LEU A 5 9.07 -13.30 -34.29
CA LEU A 5 9.82 -12.24 -33.65
C LEU A 5 11.19 -12.86 -33.39
N ASP A 6 12.19 -12.49 -34.20
CA ASP A 6 13.59 -12.76 -33.94
C ASP A 6 14.44 -11.60 -34.47
N GLY A 7 15.49 -11.29 -33.70
CA GLY A 7 16.55 -10.33 -33.98
C GLY A 7 16.77 -9.44 -32.75
N ASP A 8 17.87 -9.49 -32.01
CA ASP A 8 19.11 -10.27 -32.12
C ASP A 8 19.83 -10.06 -30.76
N PHE A 9 20.25 -11.11 -30.05
CA PHE A 9 21.23 -10.97 -28.95
C PHE A 9 22.23 -12.13 -29.01
N GLN A 10 23.38 -11.82 -29.63
CA GLN A 10 24.56 -12.66 -29.64
C GLN A 10 25.17 -12.76 -28.24
N ALA A 11 25.58 -13.98 -27.92
CA ALA A 11 26.20 -14.39 -26.67
C ALA A 11 27.58 -13.74 -26.48
N TYR A 12 27.85 -13.22 -25.29
CA TYR A 12 29.21 -13.10 -24.77
C TYR A 12 29.42 -14.12 -23.66
N LYS A 13 30.22 -15.14 -23.97
CA LYS A 13 30.80 -16.09 -23.02
C LYS A 13 31.79 -15.32 -22.15
N SER A 14 31.68 -15.50 -20.83
CA SER A 14 32.70 -15.05 -19.88
C SER A 14 33.89 -16.01 -19.90
N SER A 15 35.01 -15.57 -20.44
CA SER A 15 36.34 -16.08 -20.09
C SER A 15 37.29 -14.90 -19.99
N ASP A 16 38.17 -14.98 -19.00
CA ASP A 16 39.34 -14.13 -18.76
C ASP A 16 39.13 -12.83 -17.98
N LEU A 17 39.15 -12.94 -16.65
CA LEU A 17 39.86 -11.95 -15.84
C LEU A 17 40.85 -12.67 -14.91
N THR A 18 42.11 -12.50 -15.27
CA THR A 18 43.31 -12.96 -14.59
C THR A 18 43.61 -12.14 -13.34
N VAL A 19 44.38 -12.78 -12.46
CA VAL A 19 45.05 -12.33 -11.22
C VAL A 19 45.74 -10.94 -11.34
N GLN A 20 45.85 -10.24 -10.18
CA GLN A 20 46.48 -8.93 -9.85
C GLN A 20 45.47 -7.76 -9.84
N ASP A 21 45.12 -7.11 -8.72
CA ASP A 21 45.90 -6.75 -7.54
C ASP A 21 45.11 -6.80 -6.22
N ALA A 22 45.85 -7.12 -5.16
CA ALA A 22 45.40 -7.27 -3.79
C ALA A 22 45.76 -6.05 -2.92
N ARG A 23 45.18 -6.05 -1.71
CA ARG A 23 45.50 -5.30 -0.47
C ARG A 23 44.65 -4.03 -0.31
N ILE A 24 43.87 -3.91 0.78
CA ILE A 24 44.37 -3.64 2.13
C ILE A 24 43.29 -4.01 3.20
N LEU A 25 43.73 -4.61 4.32
CA LEU A 25 43.09 -4.87 5.64
C LEU A 25 42.45 -6.26 5.96
N ARG A 26 43.31 -7.16 6.48
CA ARG A 26 43.15 -7.88 7.77
C ARG A 26 44.36 -7.49 8.63
N GLU A 27 44.33 -7.35 9.95
CA GLU A 27 44.14 -8.34 11.03
C GLU A 27 43.70 -7.57 12.32
N LEU A 28 42.98 -8.14 13.28
CA LEU A 28 43.48 -9.02 14.35
C LEU A 28 42.31 -9.59 15.19
N ALA A 29 42.49 -10.79 15.73
CA ALA A 29 41.77 -11.42 16.85
C ALA A 29 42.82 -12.24 17.65
N PRO A 30 42.52 -12.92 18.78
CA PRO A 30 41.59 -12.73 19.91
C PRO A 30 42.37 -12.68 21.27
N ASP A 31 41.71 -12.71 22.45
CA ASP A 31 42.18 -13.48 23.63
C ASP A 31 41.16 -13.49 24.81
N ASP A 32 41.09 -14.65 25.48
CA ASP A 32 40.31 -15.02 26.67
C ASP A 32 40.90 -14.51 28.00
N ALA A 33 40.06 -14.36 29.04
CA ALA A 33 40.20 -14.98 30.38
C ALA A 33 39.54 -14.21 31.55
N THR A 34 39.09 -15.01 32.52
CA THR A 34 38.38 -14.79 33.79
C THR A 34 39.09 -13.95 34.87
N ALA A 35 38.32 -13.20 35.71
CA ALA A 35 38.32 -13.24 37.21
C ALA A 35 37.76 -11.95 37.89
N ALA A 36 37.02 -12.12 38.99
CA ALA A 36 36.65 -11.09 39.99
C ALA A 36 37.76 -10.98 41.09
N PRO A 37 37.83 -9.96 41.99
CA PRO A 37 36.90 -9.83 43.14
C PRO A 37 36.68 -8.40 43.79
N THR A 38 35.64 -8.34 44.65
CA THR A 38 35.46 -7.57 45.93
C THR A 38 35.48 -6.03 46.04
N GLY A 39 34.42 -5.49 46.68
CA GLY A 39 34.46 -4.25 47.49
C GLY A 39 33.11 -3.53 47.67
N ALA A 40 32.48 -3.65 48.85
CA ALA A 40 31.31 -2.87 49.29
C ALA A 40 31.74 -1.68 50.18
N PRO A 41 30.88 -0.65 50.38
CA PRO A 41 30.22 -0.53 51.69
C PRO A 41 28.74 -0.03 51.67
N THR A 42 27.94 -0.59 52.61
CA THR A 42 26.82 -0.07 53.47
C THR A 42 26.02 1.20 53.10
N MET A 43 24.75 1.41 53.48
CA MET A 43 23.54 0.66 53.90
C MET A 43 22.45 1.75 54.13
N ALA A 44 21.18 1.53 53.74
CA ALA A 44 20.03 2.23 54.35
C ALA A 44 18.73 1.40 54.20
N PRO A 45 17.79 1.45 55.17
CA PRO A 45 16.78 0.43 55.35
C PRO A 45 15.50 0.63 54.52
N SER A 46 14.85 -0.52 54.33
CA SER A 46 13.53 -0.82 53.77
C SER A 46 12.44 0.25 53.93
N ALA A 47 11.76 0.54 52.82
CA ALA A 47 10.40 1.07 52.79
C ALA A 47 9.45 0.07 52.11
N ALA A 48 8.25 -0.03 52.67
CA ALA A 48 7.14 -0.93 52.34
C ALA A 48 6.66 -0.85 50.88
N PRO A 49 5.93 -1.87 50.36
CA PRO A 49 5.47 -1.89 48.98
C PRO A 49 4.44 -0.78 48.74
N THR A 50 4.79 0.22 47.94
CA THR A 50 3.84 1.21 47.45
C THR A 50 2.91 0.56 46.42
N ALA A 51 1.62 0.83 46.59
CA ALA A 51 0.48 0.30 45.86
C ALA A 51 0.71 0.01 44.37
N ILE A 52 0.24 -1.15 43.93
CA ILE A 52 -0.02 -1.49 42.54
C ILE A 52 -0.86 -0.35 41.95
N ALA A 53 -0.32 0.36 40.96
CA ALA A 53 -1.04 1.36 40.22
C ALA A 53 -2.27 0.71 39.56
N LEU A 54 -3.44 1.32 39.77
CA LEU A 54 -4.68 0.93 39.12
C LEU A 54 -4.47 0.82 37.60
N VAL A 55 -4.96 -0.29 37.05
CA VAL A 55 -5.19 -0.48 35.62
C VAL A 55 -5.91 0.78 35.09
N PRO A 56 -5.44 1.42 34.01
CA PRO A 56 -6.12 2.57 33.45
C PRO A 56 -7.56 2.19 33.05
N PRO A 57 -8.51 3.13 33.08
CA PRO A 57 -9.88 2.83 32.68
C PRO A 57 -9.89 2.33 31.23
N ILE A 58 -10.64 1.24 31.00
CA ILE A 58 -10.99 0.74 29.67
C ILE A 58 -11.41 1.94 28.82
N LYS A 59 -10.72 2.18 27.70
CA LYS A 59 -11.11 3.24 26.75
C LYS A 59 -12.58 2.99 26.39
N ALA A 60 -13.42 4.01 26.59
CA ALA A 60 -14.82 3.94 26.20
C ALA A 60 -14.90 3.46 24.73
N ILE A 61 -15.77 2.48 24.47
CA ILE A 61 -16.12 2.05 23.11
C ILE A 61 -16.47 3.32 22.33
N VAL A 62 -15.59 3.70 21.40
CA VAL A 62 -15.80 4.87 20.56
C VAL A 62 -17.07 4.60 19.76
N LYS A 63 -18.11 5.41 19.97
CA LYS A 63 -19.31 5.33 19.15
C LYS A 63 -18.90 5.49 17.68
N PRO A 64 -19.35 4.63 16.77
CA PRO A 64 -18.96 4.73 15.38
C PRO A 64 -19.42 6.08 14.81
N ALA A 65 -18.52 6.78 14.13
CA ALA A 65 -18.89 8.00 13.40
C ALA A 65 -19.92 7.67 12.32
N PRO A 66 -20.84 8.60 11.97
CA PRO A 66 -21.69 8.46 10.79
C PRO A 66 -20.81 8.20 9.56
N ARG A 67 -21.27 7.31 8.68
CA ARG A 67 -20.51 6.97 7.47
C ARG A 67 -20.44 8.17 6.53
N GLY A 68 -19.21 8.59 6.21
CA GLY A 68 -18.96 9.49 5.08
C GLY A 68 -19.32 8.79 3.76
N PRO A 69 -19.61 9.56 2.70
CA PRO A 69 -20.04 8.95 1.45
C PRO A 69 -18.90 8.14 0.80
N LEU A 70 -19.25 7.05 0.11
CA LEU A 70 -18.28 6.20 -0.58
C LEU A 70 -17.59 6.99 -1.70
N MET A 71 -16.27 7.09 -1.62
CA MET A 71 -15.43 7.73 -2.63
C MET A 71 -15.01 6.71 -3.67
N ILE A 72 -15.35 6.97 -4.93
CA ILE A 72 -14.96 6.14 -6.05
C ILE A 72 -13.86 6.81 -6.86
N GLY A 73 -12.74 6.09 -7.01
CA GLY A 73 -11.63 6.45 -7.86
C GLY A 73 -11.49 5.50 -9.05
N LEU A 74 -11.00 6.02 -10.17
CA LEU A 74 -10.68 5.20 -11.34
C LEU A 74 -9.18 5.26 -11.66
N SER A 75 -8.59 4.10 -11.88
CA SER A 75 -7.36 3.98 -12.65
C SER A 75 -7.71 3.57 -14.07
N ASP A 76 -7.51 4.50 -15.01
CA ASP A 76 -8.06 4.39 -16.36
C ASP A 76 -7.10 4.99 -17.39
N ASN A 77 -7.16 4.46 -18.61
CA ASN A 77 -6.46 5.00 -19.78
C ASN A 77 -7.21 6.16 -20.44
N MET A 78 -8.52 6.27 -20.20
CA MET A 78 -9.34 7.38 -20.66
C MET A 78 -9.11 8.63 -19.81
N LEU A 79 -9.27 9.80 -20.44
CA LEU A 79 -9.35 11.06 -19.69
C LEU A 79 -10.59 11.03 -18.79
N PRO A 80 -10.50 11.51 -17.52
CA PRO A 80 -11.61 11.44 -16.58
C PRO A 80 -12.92 12.02 -17.12
N VAL A 81 -12.87 13.17 -17.81
CA VAL A 81 -14.05 13.81 -18.40
C VAL A 81 -14.71 12.94 -19.47
N ALA A 82 -13.91 12.26 -20.29
CA ALA A 82 -14.42 11.35 -21.32
C ALA A 82 -15.06 10.11 -20.68
N ARG A 83 -14.44 9.55 -19.64
CA ARG A 83 -15.01 8.41 -18.92
C ARG A 83 -16.32 8.77 -18.22
N GLN A 84 -16.42 9.93 -17.57
CA GLN A 84 -17.69 10.38 -16.97
C GLN A 84 -18.80 10.55 -18.02
N ALA A 85 -18.45 11.04 -19.22
CA ALA A 85 -19.42 11.17 -20.31
C ALA A 85 -19.91 9.81 -20.81
N GLU A 86 -19.03 8.81 -20.91
CA GLU A 86 -19.37 7.43 -21.29
C GLU A 86 -20.26 6.76 -20.23
N LEU A 87 -19.93 6.93 -18.95
CA LEU A 87 -20.68 6.35 -17.84
C LEU A 87 -22.01 7.07 -17.55
N GLY A 88 -22.19 8.30 -18.02
CA GLY A 88 -23.31 9.16 -17.61
C GLY A 88 -23.28 9.51 -16.12
N ALA A 89 -22.14 9.35 -15.45
CA ALA A 89 -21.98 9.47 -14.00
C ALA A 89 -20.64 10.13 -13.62
N LYS A 90 -20.58 10.74 -12.44
CA LYS A 90 -19.36 11.36 -11.90
C LYS A 90 -18.66 10.44 -10.91
N PHE A 91 -17.34 10.53 -10.86
CA PHE A 91 -16.51 9.89 -9.84
C PHE A 91 -15.54 10.92 -9.23
N GLN A 92 -14.94 10.61 -8.08
CA GLN A 92 -14.31 11.62 -7.24
C GLN A 92 -12.77 11.61 -7.31
N ALA A 93 -12.17 10.46 -7.60
CA ALA A 93 -10.73 10.31 -7.59
C ALA A 93 -10.14 9.77 -8.90
N VAL A 94 -8.92 10.19 -9.22
CA VAL A 94 -8.13 9.65 -10.32
C VAL A 94 -6.89 8.99 -9.75
N VAL A 95 -6.61 7.76 -10.19
CA VAL A 95 -5.48 6.96 -9.71
C VAL A 95 -4.49 6.70 -10.84
N LYS A 96 -3.22 7.08 -10.63
CA LYS A 96 -2.15 6.93 -11.63
C LYS A 96 -0.93 6.23 -11.04
N PHE A 97 -0.47 5.21 -11.77
CA PHE A 97 0.79 4.51 -11.51
C PHE A 97 1.94 5.30 -12.12
N GLN A 98 2.97 5.53 -11.32
CA GLN A 98 4.16 6.23 -11.77
C GLN A 98 5.40 5.59 -11.16
N SER A 99 6.37 5.28 -12.02
CA SER A 99 7.73 5.00 -11.55
C SER A 99 8.26 6.23 -10.82
N VAL A 100 8.82 6.04 -9.62
CA VAL A 100 9.39 7.11 -8.79
C VAL A 100 10.46 7.90 -9.58
N GLN A 101 11.23 7.25 -10.45
CA GLN A 101 12.27 7.91 -11.25
C GLN A 101 11.71 8.80 -12.38
N LYS A 102 10.45 8.57 -12.76
CA LYS A 102 9.79 9.21 -13.90
C LYS A 102 8.47 9.88 -13.49
N MET A 103 8.33 10.27 -12.23
CA MET A 103 7.15 10.99 -11.78
C MET A 103 7.00 12.31 -12.55
N ARG A 104 5.76 12.57 -12.99
CA ARG A 104 5.39 13.74 -13.78
C ARG A 104 4.23 14.47 -13.12
N TYR A 105 4.45 15.02 -11.92
CA TYR A 105 3.42 15.76 -11.17
C TYR A 105 2.68 16.81 -12.02
N PRO A 106 3.38 17.70 -12.79
CA PRO A 106 2.71 18.75 -13.56
C PRO A 106 1.79 18.22 -14.69
N PHE A 107 1.99 16.98 -15.14
CA PHE A 107 1.29 16.42 -16.29
C PHE A 107 0.29 15.32 -15.94
N LEU A 108 0.51 14.60 -14.83
CA LEU A 108 -0.28 13.43 -14.46
C LEU A 108 -1.02 13.58 -13.13
N VAL A 109 -0.73 14.61 -12.33
CA VAL A 109 -1.41 14.86 -11.05
C VAL A 109 -2.07 16.23 -11.04
N LYS A 110 -1.29 17.29 -11.28
CA LYS A 110 -1.79 18.67 -11.28
C LYS A 110 -3.06 18.86 -12.14
N PRO A 111 -3.15 18.33 -13.38
CA PRO A 111 -4.36 18.51 -14.19
C PRO A 111 -5.62 17.86 -13.57
N HIS A 112 -5.48 16.77 -12.81
CA HIS A 112 -6.61 16.15 -12.11
C HIS A 112 -7.05 17.00 -10.93
N LEU A 113 -6.10 17.51 -10.16
CA LEU A 113 -6.37 18.44 -9.05
C LEU A 113 -7.01 19.74 -9.57
N ASP A 114 -6.53 20.29 -10.68
CA ASP A 114 -7.08 21.49 -11.33
C ASP A 114 -8.53 21.25 -11.81
N ALA A 115 -8.86 20.02 -12.20
CA ALA A 115 -10.21 19.61 -12.57
C ALA A 115 -11.09 19.22 -11.36
N GLY A 116 -10.59 19.36 -10.13
CA GLY A 116 -11.34 19.11 -8.90
C GLY A 116 -11.42 17.65 -8.46
N PHE A 117 -10.64 16.75 -9.07
CA PHE A 117 -10.52 15.37 -8.59
C PHE A 117 -9.55 15.29 -7.42
N GLN A 118 -9.81 14.35 -6.51
CA GLN A 118 -8.76 13.84 -5.64
C GLN A 118 -7.77 13.01 -6.48
N SER A 119 -6.47 13.12 -6.22
CA SER A 119 -5.46 12.32 -6.92
C SER A 119 -4.83 11.32 -5.98
N VAL A 120 -4.77 10.06 -6.41
CA VAL A 120 -3.99 9.00 -5.77
C VAL A 120 -2.82 8.62 -6.68
N MET A 121 -1.60 8.81 -6.19
CA MET A 121 -0.38 8.41 -6.89
C MET A 121 0.10 7.06 -6.37
N VAL A 122 0.04 6.02 -7.20
CA VAL A 122 0.71 4.75 -6.92
C VAL A 122 2.18 4.89 -7.31
N MET A 123 3.07 4.80 -6.33
CA MET A 123 4.50 5.08 -6.50
C MET A 123 5.29 3.79 -6.63
N GLU A 124 5.76 3.52 -7.85
CA GLU A 124 6.47 2.29 -8.19
C GLU A 124 7.99 2.48 -8.12
N PHE A 125 8.64 1.75 -7.22
CA PHE A 125 10.09 1.79 -7.00
C PHE A 125 10.81 0.85 -7.96
N LEU A 126 10.57 1.05 -9.25
CA LEU A 126 11.17 0.26 -10.33
C LEU A 126 12.45 0.94 -10.80
N ASP A 127 13.49 0.15 -11.04
CA ASP A 127 14.63 0.52 -11.85
C ASP A 127 14.59 -0.22 -13.20
N ALA A 128 15.51 0.08 -14.11
CA ALA A 128 15.57 -0.56 -15.43
C ALA A 128 15.74 -2.09 -15.34
N THR A 129 16.28 -2.61 -14.24
CA THR A 129 16.53 -4.05 -14.05
C THR A 129 15.45 -4.77 -13.21
N ARG A 130 14.47 -4.02 -12.66
CA ARG A 130 13.45 -4.51 -11.72
C ARG A 130 14.04 -5.31 -10.54
N HIS A 131 15.16 -4.85 -10.00
CA HIS A 131 15.87 -5.50 -8.89
C HIS A 131 15.98 -4.65 -7.63
N THR A 132 15.45 -3.43 -7.63
CA THR A 132 15.40 -2.58 -6.44
C THR A 132 14.71 -3.27 -5.26
N ASN A 133 15.46 -3.50 -4.19
CA ASN A 133 14.93 -4.10 -2.96
C ASN A 133 14.64 -3.06 -1.86
N LEU A 134 13.91 -3.47 -0.83
CA LEU A 134 13.50 -2.61 0.28
C LEU A 134 14.68 -1.96 1.02
N LYS A 135 15.84 -2.63 1.12
CA LYS A 135 17.03 -2.08 1.77
C LYS A 135 17.64 -0.94 0.98
N GLN A 136 17.68 -1.03 -0.34
CA GLN A 136 18.16 0.05 -1.18
C GLN A 136 17.24 1.27 -1.10
N ILE A 137 15.91 1.05 -1.05
CA ILE A 137 14.93 2.11 -0.86
C ILE A 137 15.13 2.77 0.51
N ALA A 138 15.25 1.97 1.58
CA ALA A 138 15.50 2.45 2.94
C ALA A 138 16.86 3.15 3.12
N ASN A 139 17.83 2.91 2.22
CA ASN A 139 19.14 3.56 2.20
C ASN A 139 19.20 4.78 1.26
N GLY A 140 18.06 5.19 0.71
CA GLY A 140 17.92 6.46 0.05
C GLY A 140 18.11 6.48 -1.47
N LEU A 141 18.06 5.31 -2.13
CA LEU A 141 18.28 5.21 -3.59
C LEU A 141 17.33 6.12 -4.41
N TYR A 142 16.13 6.43 -3.88
CA TYR A 142 15.11 7.21 -4.56
C TYR A 142 14.89 8.61 -3.99
N ASP A 143 15.65 9.03 -2.97
CA ASP A 143 15.36 10.23 -2.18
C ASP A 143 15.28 11.49 -3.04
N LYS A 144 16.23 11.65 -3.97
CA LYS A 144 16.25 12.80 -4.88
C LYS A 144 14.96 12.96 -5.70
N TYR A 145 14.32 11.84 -6.06
CA TYR A 145 13.10 11.86 -6.86
C TYR A 145 11.88 12.16 -5.98
N LEU A 146 11.85 11.63 -4.76
CA LEU A 146 10.81 11.93 -3.78
C LEU A 146 10.85 13.40 -3.38
N TYR A 147 12.03 13.96 -3.11
CA TYR A 147 12.19 15.40 -2.86
C TYR A 147 11.73 16.26 -4.03
N LYS A 148 12.07 15.87 -5.27
CA LYS A 148 11.58 16.57 -6.46
C LYS A 148 10.06 16.63 -6.50
N PHE A 149 9.38 15.52 -6.19
CA PHE A 149 7.92 15.50 -6.15
C PHE A 149 7.36 16.39 -5.03
N VAL A 150 7.97 16.36 -3.84
CA VAL A 150 7.60 17.26 -2.73
C VAL A 150 7.75 18.72 -3.14
N ASP A 151 8.86 19.09 -3.77
CA ASP A 151 9.11 20.46 -4.22
C ASP A 151 8.07 20.91 -5.26
N GLU A 152 7.77 20.05 -6.26
CA GLU A 152 6.72 20.31 -7.26
C GLU A 152 5.33 20.49 -6.63
N LEU A 153 5.00 19.74 -5.57
CA LEU A 153 3.75 19.87 -4.84
C LEU A 153 3.68 21.15 -4.00
N MET A 154 4.78 21.51 -3.34
CA MET A 154 4.88 22.73 -2.54
C MET A 154 4.76 23.99 -3.41
N ASP A 155 5.44 23.99 -4.57
CA ASP A 155 5.37 25.08 -5.57
C ASP A 155 3.95 25.27 -6.12
N ASP A 156 3.17 24.19 -6.18
CA ASP A 156 1.77 24.19 -6.60
C ASP A 156 0.80 24.38 -5.42
N GLY A 157 1.22 25.13 -4.41
CA GLY A 157 0.36 25.57 -3.30
C GLY A 157 0.09 24.53 -2.23
N ASN A 158 0.89 23.46 -2.17
CA ASN A 158 0.80 22.41 -1.16
C ASN A 158 -0.59 21.75 -1.07
N ARG A 159 -1.15 21.40 -2.24
CA ARG A 159 -2.47 20.77 -2.35
C ARG A 159 -2.47 19.37 -1.74
N GLU A 160 -3.64 18.88 -1.33
CA GLU A 160 -3.74 17.50 -0.83
C GLU A 160 -3.53 16.49 -1.96
N VAL A 161 -2.60 15.54 -1.75
CA VAL A 161 -2.39 14.40 -2.65
C VAL A 161 -2.31 13.12 -1.83
N TRP A 162 -2.96 12.07 -2.32
CA TRP A 162 -2.85 10.74 -1.74
C TRP A 162 -1.74 9.97 -2.46
N VAL A 163 -0.96 9.21 -1.70
CA VAL A 163 0.14 8.39 -2.22
C VAL A 163 -0.01 6.97 -1.73
N ARG A 164 0.41 6.03 -2.57
CA ARG A 164 0.41 4.60 -2.32
C ARG A 164 1.78 4.01 -2.70
N PRO A 165 2.82 4.28 -1.89
CA PRO A 165 4.15 3.73 -2.15
C PRO A 165 4.22 2.26 -1.78
N LEU A 166 5.11 1.53 -2.45
CA LEU A 166 5.45 0.13 -2.10
C LEU A 166 4.21 -0.78 -2.03
N HIS A 167 3.22 -0.58 -2.91
CA HIS A 167 1.95 -1.31 -2.87
C HIS A 167 2.15 -2.82 -3.04
N GLU A 168 1.25 -3.60 -2.45
CA GLU A 168 1.26 -5.07 -2.46
C GLU A 168 2.58 -5.67 -1.96
N PHE A 169 3.20 -5.01 -0.99
CA PHE A 169 4.45 -5.45 -0.36
C PHE A 169 4.36 -6.84 0.29
N ASN A 170 3.16 -7.34 0.57
CA ASN A 170 2.90 -8.69 1.05
C ASN A 170 2.90 -9.75 -0.07
N GLY A 171 3.23 -9.41 -1.32
CA GLY A 171 3.41 -10.33 -2.45
C GLY A 171 4.88 -10.67 -2.78
N ASP A 172 5.07 -11.32 -3.93
CA ASP A 172 6.39 -11.70 -4.50
C ASP A 172 6.66 -11.17 -5.93
N TRP A 173 5.67 -10.53 -6.56
CA TRP A 173 5.74 -10.05 -7.95
C TRP A 173 6.44 -8.69 -8.11
N TYR A 174 6.43 -7.84 -7.08
CA TYR A 174 7.15 -6.57 -7.07
C TYR A 174 8.55 -6.70 -6.46
N PRO A 175 9.56 -5.94 -6.92
CA PRO A 175 10.92 -6.08 -6.41
C PRO A 175 11.08 -5.62 -4.95
N TRP A 176 10.09 -4.90 -4.39
CA TRP A 176 9.96 -4.60 -2.96
C TRP A 176 9.08 -5.61 -2.19
N GLY A 177 8.56 -6.64 -2.84
CA GLY A 177 7.69 -7.67 -2.24
C GLY A 177 8.44 -8.53 -1.24
N THR A 178 7.85 -8.72 -0.06
CA THR A 178 8.49 -9.38 1.07
C THR A 178 8.62 -10.90 0.92
N TYR A 179 7.79 -11.53 0.09
CA TYR A 179 7.91 -12.96 -0.23
C TYR A 179 9.02 -13.28 -1.22
N ARG A 180 9.69 -12.27 -1.79
CA ARG A 180 10.92 -12.47 -2.57
C ARG A 180 12.12 -12.86 -1.70
N GLY A 181 12.04 -12.64 -0.38
CA GLY A 181 13.12 -12.93 0.55
C GLY A 181 14.33 -12.00 0.42
N GLY A 182 15.47 -12.44 0.95
CA GLY A 182 16.71 -11.65 0.97
C GLY A 182 16.55 -10.36 1.77
N ASP A 183 16.91 -9.22 1.16
CA ASP A 183 16.79 -7.90 1.78
C ASP A 183 15.34 -7.40 1.91
N ASN A 184 14.35 -8.10 1.34
CA ASN A 184 12.93 -7.76 1.45
C ASN A 184 12.26 -8.37 2.67
N THR A 185 12.75 -8.06 3.86
CA THR A 185 12.11 -8.54 5.10
C THR A 185 10.94 -7.63 5.52
N LYS A 186 9.99 -8.13 6.32
CA LYS A 186 8.93 -7.31 6.94
C LYS A 186 9.49 -6.15 7.76
N ARG A 187 10.62 -6.37 8.46
CA ARG A 187 11.37 -5.31 9.15
C ARG A 187 11.88 -4.25 8.18
N MET A 188 12.44 -4.68 7.04
CA MET A 188 12.93 -3.75 6.03
C MET A 188 11.79 -3.00 5.34
N PHE A 189 10.63 -3.62 5.16
CA PHE A 189 9.42 -2.94 4.68
C PHE A 189 9.06 -1.77 5.59
N LYS A 190 8.95 -2.01 6.91
CA LYS A 190 8.66 -0.96 7.88
C LYS A 190 9.69 0.16 7.86
N ARG A 191 10.98 -0.16 7.71
CA ARG A 191 12.05 0.84 7.58
C ARG A 191 11.93 1.66 6.30
N ALA A 192 11.74 1.02 5.14
CA ALA A 192 11.57 1.69 3.86
C ALA A 192 10.32 2.57 3.83
N TRP A 193 9.19 2.07 4.35
CA TRP A 193 7.94 2.83 4.48
C TRP A 193 8.14 4.11 5.29
N ARG A 194 8.72 4.00 6.50
CA ARG A 194 8.97 5.16 7.38
C ARG A 194 9.93 6.16 6.75
N HIS A 195 10.94 5.68 6.02
CA HIS A 195 11.89 6.53 5.28
C HIS A 195 11.18 7.34 4.19
N VAL A 196 10.38 6.68 3.34
CA VAL A 196 9.58 7.35 2.30
C VAL A 196 8.60 8.33 2.92
N HIS A 197 7.91 7.94 3.99
CA HIS A 197 7.00 8.82 4.72
C HIS A 197 7.70 10.07 5.22
N TRP A 198 8.87 9.92 5.85
CA TRP A 198 9.65 11.06 6.34
C TRP A 198 10.00 12.02 5.21
N ILE A 199 10.53 11.55 4.08
CA ILE A 199 10.89 12.43 2.95
C ILE A 199 9.67 13.18 2.42
N LEU A 200 8.56 12.47 2.22
CA LEU A 200 7.37 13.07 1.65
C LEU A 200 6.71 14.09 2.60
N THR A 201 6.92 13.99 3.90
CA THR A 201 6.26 14.86 4.89
C THR A 201 7.17 15.88 5.57
N ASN A 202 8.50 15.75 5.47
CA ASN A 202 9.43 16.57 6.26
C ASN A 202 9.41 18.07 5.92
N LYS A 203 8.93 18.47 4.74
CA LYS A 203 8.71 19.88 4.35
C LYS A 203 7.30 20.39 4.68
N GLY A 204 6.48 19.60 5.39
CA GLY A 204 5.09 19.93 5.68
C GLY A 204 4.17 19.77 4.48
N ALA A 205 4.54 18.91 3.51
CA ALA A 205 3.71 18.67 2.35
C ALA A 205 2.40 17.95 2.74
N ASN A 206 1.29 18.34 2.11
CA ASN A 206 -0.04 17.81 2.39
C ASN A 206 -0.26 16.48 1.66
N ILE A 207 0.45 15.45 2.14
CA ILE A 207 0.43 14.11 1.56
C ILE A 207 -0.26 13.13 2.50
N LYS A 208 -1.18 12.33 1.96
CA LYS A 208 -1.91 11.27 2.66
C LYS A 208 -1.47 9.89 2.20
N PHE A 209 -1.31 8.94 3.13
CA PHE A 209 -0.74 7.62 2.85
C PHE A 209 -1.78 6.49 2.85
N GLN A 210 -1.89 5.79 1.72
CA GLN A 210 -2.59 4.51 1.62
C GLN A 210 -1.60 3.34 1.79
N LEU A 211 -1.72 2.61 2.90
CA LEU A 211 -1.02 1.33 3.09
C LEU A 211 -1.75 0.24 2.32
N ALA A 212 -1.21 -0.16 1.16
CA ALA A 212 -1.87 -1.06 0.23
C ALA A 212 -1.32 -2.49 0.31
N TYR A 213 -2.10 -3.39 0.90
CA TYR A 213 -1.86 -4.84 0.84
C TYR A 213 -2.46 -5.42 -0.45
N ASN A 214 -2.03 -6.60 -0.85
CA ASN A 214 -2.84 -7.50 -1.69
C ASN A 214 -3.77 -8.33 -0.79
N CYS A 215 -4.96 -8.68 -1.28
CA CYS A 215 -5.92 -9.51 -0.52
C CYS A 215 -5.36 -10.88 -0.17
N VAL A 216 -4.42 -11.40 -0.97
CA VAL A 216 -3.74 -12.68 -0.75
C VAL A 216 -2.24 -12.40 -0.62
N ASN A 217 -1.61 -12.91 0.44
CA ASN A 217 -0.16 -12.80 0.54
C ASN A 217 0.52 -13.63 -0.55
N GLY A 218 1.77 -13.29 -0.88
CA GLY A 218 2.60 -14.05 -1.80
C GLY A 218 2.68 -15.52 -1.43
N GLN A 219 2.91 -16.38 -2.43
CA GLN A 219 2.94 -17.83 -2.27
C GLN A 219 1.62 -18.41 -1.69
N ASN A 220 0.50 -17.71 -1.82
CA ASN A 220 -0.81 -18.07 -1.27
C ASN A 220 -0.83 -18.24 0.25
N ASP A 221 0.03 -17.52 1.00
CA ASP A 221 0.04 -17.62 2.45
C ASP A 221 -1.17 -16.94 3.10
N GLN A 222 -2.03 -17.72 3.74
CA GLN A 222 -3.20 -17.23 4.48
C GLN A 222 -2.93 -17.08 5.99
N THR A 223 -1.73 -17.43 6.45
CA THR A 223 -1.40 -17.52 7.88
C THR A 223 -0.71 -16.28 8.43
N THR A 224 0.09 -15.58 7.61
CA THR A 224 0.75 -14.37 8.07
C THR A 224 -0.25 -13.21 8.25
N PRO A 225 -0.34 -12.62 9.46
CA PRO A 225 -1.21 -11.47 9.71
C PRO A 225 -0.69 -10.18 9.06
N PHE A 226 -1.60 -9.35 8.54
CA PHE A 226 -1.28 -8.00 8.03
C PHE A 226 -0.54 -7.14 9.04
N LEU A 227 -0.79 -7.34 10.34
CA LEU A 227 -0.14 -6.65 11.45
C LEU A 227 1.40 -6.74 11.39
N ASP A 228 1.98 -7.82 10.86
CA ASP A 228 3.44 -7.99 10.83
C ASP A 228 4.16 -6.93 9.99
N TRP A 229 3.46 -6.37 8.99
CA TRP A 229 3.94 -5.30 8.14
C TRP A 229 3.56 -3.90 8.64
N TRP A 230 2.74 -3.78 9.70
CA TRP A 230 2.25 -2.50 10.17
C TRP A 230 3.40 -1.52 10.50
N PRO A 231 3.51 -0.38 9.80
CA PRO A 231 4.62 0.55 9.99
C PRO A 231 4.45 1.43 11.24
N GLY A 232 3.26 1.45 11.84
CA GLY A 232 2.90 2.32 12.97
C GLY A 232 1.81 3.30 12.58
N GLU A 233 0.99 3.68 13.57
CA GLU A 233 -0.23 4.47 13.36
C GLU A 233 0.04 5.85 12.73
N GLN A 234 1.12 6.52 13.13
CA GLN A 234 1.45 7.85 12.60
C GLN A 234 1.90 7.87 11.14
N TYR A 235 2.14 6.70 10.52
CA TYR A 235 2.66 6.61 9.15
C TYR A 235 1.61 6.19 8.12
N VAL A 236 0.34 6.12 8.51
CA VAL A 236 -0.76 5.61 7.69
C VAL A 236 -1.99 6.50 7.87
N ASP A 237 -2.57 6.99 6.78
CA ASP A 237 -3.85 7.70 6.79
C ASP A 237 -5.02 6.76 6.46
N MET A 238 -4.79 5.73 5.63
CA MET A 238 -5.79 4.74 5.25
C MET A 238 -5.15 3.38 4.95
N VAL A 239 -5.84 2.29 5.27
CA VAL A 239 -5.45 0.95 4.86
C VAL A 239 -6.31 0.51 3.69
N VAL A 240 -5.68 -0.03 2.65
CA VAL A 240 -6.40 -0.52 1.47
C VAL A 240 -5.91 -1.91 1.07
N CYS A 241 -6.77 -2.69 0.40
CA CYS A 241 -6.37 -3.95 -0.23
C CYS A 241 -6.68 -3.97 -1.72
N SER A 242 -5.77 -4.54 -2.51
CA SER A 242 -5.97 -4.83 -3.92
C SER A 242 -6.48 -6.27 -4.09
N GLY A 243 -7.54 -6.46 -4.86
CA GLY A 243 -8.17 -7.76 -5.08
C GLY A 243 -9.02 -7.77 -6.34
N TYR A 244 -8.93 -8.82 -7.14
CA TYR A 244 -9.55 -8.91 -8.46
C TYR A 244 -10.27 -10.24 -8.64
N ASN A 245 -11.39 -10.26 -9.35
CA ASN A 245 -11.92 -11.50 -9.90
C ASN A 245 -11.11 -11.87 -11.16
N ARG A 246 -10.13 -12.76 -10.98
CA ARG A 246 -9.12 -13.16 -11.98
C ARG A 246 -9.52 -14.32 -12.88
N ALA A 247 -10.78 -14.77 -12.85
CA ALA A 247 -11.24 -15.87 -13.67
C ALA A 247 -10.81 -15.71 -15.14
N GLY A 248 -10.12 -16.71 -15.69
CA GLY A 248 -9.59 -16.70 -17.06
C GLY A 248 -8.35 -15.84 -17.31
N SER A 249 -7.73 -15.24 -16.28
CA SER A 249 -6.55 -14.40 -16.48
C SER A 249 -5.28 -15.21 -16.80
N ASP A 250 -5.17 -16.40 -16.25
CA ASP A 250 -4.04 -17.32 -16.46
C ASP A 250 -4.42 -18.73 -15.95
N ALA A 251 -3.53 -19.71 -16.15
CA ALA A 251 -3.79 -21.10 -15.83
C ALA A 251 -4.13 -21.36 -14.34
N ASP A 252 -3.64 -20.51 -13.44
CA ASP A 252 -3.86 -20.65 -12.00
C ASP A 252 -5.14 -19.95 -11.53
N HIS A 253 -5.76 -19.11 -12.39
CA HIS A 253 -6.97 -18.35 -12.08
C HIS A 253 -8.09 -18.70 -13.05
N GLN A 254 -8.72 -19.86 -12.85
CA GLN A 254 -9.86 -20.34 -13.66
C GLN A 254 -11.20 -20.25 -12.93
N GLN A 255 -11.20 -19.87 -11.66
CA GLN A 255 -12.42 -19.78 -10.86
C GLN A 255 -13.01 -18.37 -10.89
N TRP A 256 -14.32 -18.29 -11.15
CA TRP A 256 -15.12 -17.09 -10.93
C TRP A 256 -15.36 -16.87 -9.44
N LEU A 257 -15.01 -15.69 -8.94
CA LEU A 257 -15.20 -15.30 -7.55
C LEU A 257 -16.05 -14.03 -7.47
N THR A 258 -17.01 -14.02 -6.56
CA THR A 258 -17.73 -12.80 -6.13
C THR A 258 -16.78 -11.85 -5.41
N PHE A 259 -17.13 -10.56 -5.29
CA PHE A 259 -16.30 -9.61 -4.55
C PHE A 259 -16.04 -10.05 -3.09
N PRO A 260 -17.03 -10.59 -2.33
CA PRO A 260 -16.79 -11.06 -0.98
C PRO A 260 -15.83 -12.25 -0.88
N GLU A 261 -15.85 -13.16 -1.84
CA GLU A 261 -14.90 -14.27 -1.90
C GLU A 261 -13.47 -13.79 -2.17
N VAL A 262 -13.30 -12.70 -2.91
CA VAL A 262 -11.99 -12.07 -3.17
C VAL A 262 -11.49 -11.28 -1.96
N PHE A 263 -12.35 -10.46 -1.35
CA PHE A 263 -11.95 -9.40 -0.43
C PHE A 263 -12.19 -9.72 1.05
N GLY A 264 -13.14 -10.60 1.37
CA GLY A 264 -13.64 -10.79 2.73
C GLY A 264 -12.57 -11.17 3.75
N ALA A 265 -11.68 -12.11 3.42
CA ALA A 265 -10.61 -12.51 4.31
C ALA A 265 -9.63 -11.36 4.61
N ALA A 266 -9.31 -10.55 3.60
CA ALA A 266 -8.44 -9.39 3.74
C ALA A 266 -9.10 -8.28 4.58
N TYR A 267 -10.40 -8.06 4.40
CA TYR A 267 -11.18 -7.13 5.22
C TYR A 267 -11.08 -7.48 6.71
N GLU A 268 -11.27 -8.75 7.08
CA GLU A 268 -11.14 -9.21 8.46
C GLU A 268 -9.73 -8.93 9.01
N GLN A 269 -8.67 -9.15 8.22
CA GLN A 269 -7.32 -8.78 8.64
C GLN A 269 -7.15 -7.26 8.83
N MET A 270 -7.72 -6.44 7.93
CA MET A 270 -7.68 -4.98 8.04
C MET A 270 -8.38 -4.47 9.30
N LEU A 271 -9.45 -5.13 9.75
CA LEU A 271 -10.15 -4.80 11.00
C LEU A 271 -9.28 -5.01 12.25
N THR A 272 -8.24 -5.84 12.18
CA THR A 272 -7.32 -6.08 13.30
C THR A 272 -6.20 -5.03 13.39
N LEU A 273 -6.09 -4.11 12.44
CA LEU A 273 -4.99 -3.13 12.45
C LEU A 273 -5.23 -2.00 13.48
N PRO A 274 -4.16 -1.49 14.13
CA PRO A 274 -4.28 -0.44 15.14
C PRO A 274 -4.77 0.90 14.60
N GLY A 275 -5.36 1.70 15.49
CA GLY A 275 -5.62 3.13 15.25
C GLY A 275 -6.91 3.45 14.50
N MET A 276 -7.82 2.49 14.31
CA MET A 276 -9.12 2.69 13.65
C MET A 276 -9.02 3.43 12.30
N LYS A 277 -7.94 3.20 11.53
CA LYS A 277 -7.73 3.88 10.26
C LYS A 277 -8.89 3.63 9.30
N PRO A 278 -9.30 4.63 8.49
CA PRO A 278 -10.17 4.42 7.35
C PRO A 278 -9.72 3.23 6.50
N LEU A 279 -10.69 2.45 6.01
CA LEU A 279 -10.44 1.26 5.20
C LEU A 279 -10.90 1.52 3.75
N GLY A 280 -10.27 0.83 2.80
CA GLY A 280 -10.64 0.94 1.40
C GLY A 280 -10.26 -0.26 0.53
N VAL A 281 -10.73 -0.22 -0.70
CA VAL A 281 -10.29 -1.10 -1.78
C VAL A 281 -9.27 -0.31 -2.60
N GLY A 282 -8.02 -0.76 -2.55
CA GLY A 282 -6.89 -0.10 -3.18
C GLY A 282 -6.98 -0.23 -4.69
N GLU A 283 -7.36 -1.41 -5.16
CA GLU A 283 -7.61 -1.74 -6.57
C GLU A 283 -8.58 -2.92 -6.65
N THR A 284 -9.57 -2.83 -7.54
CA THR A 284 -10.42 -3.97 -7.89
C THR A 284 -10.91 -3.87 -9.31
N SER A 285 -11.16 -5.03 -9.92
CA SER A 285 -11.92 -5.19 -11.14
C SER A 285 -12.27 -6.66 -11.37
N CYS A 286 -13.05 -6.93 -12.40
CA CYS A 286 -13.51 -8.24 -12.81
C CYS A 286 -13.12 -8.52 -14.26
N ASN A 287 -12.66 -9.74 -14.54
CA ASN A 287 -12.47 -10.19 -15.91
C ASN A 287 -13.80 -10.65 -16.53
N ASN A 288 -13.85 -10.69 -17.87
CA ASN A 288 -14.88 -11.46 -18.57
C ASN A 288 -14.43 -12.92 -18.66
N PHE A 289 -15.30 -13.86 -18.27
CA PHE A 289 -14.96 -15.28 -18.24
C PHE A 289 -16.18 -16.17 -18.45
N GLU A 290 -16.15 -16.98 -19.51
CA GLU A 290 -17.24 -17.88 -19.89
C GLU A 290 -18.60 -17.15 -19.95
N ASP A 291 -19.66 -17.77 -19.44
CA ASP A 291 -21.03 -17.23 -19.43
C ASP A 291 -21.33 -16.41 -18.15
N ASN A 292 -20.30 -16.01 -17.39
CA ASN A 292 -20.49 -15.22 -16.18
C ASN A 292 -20.83 -13.75 -16.49
N ASP A 293 -21.71 -13.18 -15.68
CA ASP A 293 -22.19 -11.82 -15.87
C ASP A 293 -21.33 -10.81 -15.09
N LYS A 294 -20.37 -10.20 -15.80
CA LYS A 294 -19.54 -9.12 -15.24
C LYS A 294 -20.37 -7.88 -14.88
N ALA A 295 -21.43 -7.56 -15.63
CA ALA A 295 -22.29 -6.42 -15.32
C ALA A 295 -23.02 -6.63 -14.00
N GLN A 296 -23.49 -7.86 -13.73
CA GLN A 296 -24.04 -8.20 -12.42
C GLN A 296 -22.97 -8.17 -11.32
N TRP A 297 -21.78 -8.70 -11.57
CA TRP A 297 -20.67 -8.64 -10.60
C TRP A 297 -20.33 -7.20 -10.18
N ILE A 298 -20.36 -6.25 -11.13
CA ILE A 298 -20.17 -4.82 -10.83
C ILE A 298 -21.24 -4.32 -9.86
N ARG A 299 -22.54 -4.59 -10.14
CA ARG A 299 -23.64 -4.18 -9.26
C ARG A 299 -23.51 -4.77 -7.86
N ASP A 300 -23.19 -6.06 -7.79
CA ASP A 300 -23.01 -6.78 -6.52
C ASP A 300 -21.83 -6.20 -5.72
N ALA A 301 -20.70 -5.92 -6.38
CA ALA A 301 -19.55 -5.31 -5.73
C ALA A 301 -19.88 -3.93 -5.14
N PHE A 302 -20.62 -3.08 -5.86
CA PHE A 302 -21.08 -1.80 -5.33
C PHE A 302 -22.02 -1.96 -4.13
N TYR A 303 -22.95 -2.90 -4.21
CA TYR A 303 -23.80 -3.26 -3.06
C TYR A 303 -22.95 -3.70 -1.87
N ASP A 304 -21.93 -4.54 -2.08
CA ASP A 304 -21.07 -5.06 -1.03
C ASP A 304 -20.20 -3.98 -0.37
N PHE A 305 -19.64 -3.04 -1.14
CA PHE A 305 -18.89 -1.91 -0.57
C PHE A 305 -19.75 -1.14 0.45
N VAL A 306 -21.05 -1.07 0.22
CA VAL A 306 -21.96 -0.31 1.07
C VAL A 306 -22.55 -1.15 2.20
N ASN A 307 -23.06 -2.34 1.89
CA ASN A 307 -23.87 -3.12 2.83
C ASN A 307 -23.08 -4.20 3.57
N THR A 308 -22.10 -4.81 2.89
CA THR A 308 -21.31 -5.93 3.44
C THR A 308 -20.05 -5.42 4.14
N TYR A 309 -19.43 -4.36 3.61
CA TYR A 309 -18.17 -3.82 4.10
C TYR A 309 -18.29 -2.36 4.54
N PRO A 310 -19.07 -2.06 5.60
CA PRO A 310 -19.46 -0.71 5.95
C PRO A 310 -18.29 0.22 6.32
N ARG A 311 -17.11 -0.31 6.68
CA ARG A 311 -15.89 0.49 6.94
C ARG A 311 -15.14 0.94 5.69
N ILE A 312 -15.54 0.48 4.51
CA ILE A 312 -14.92 0.91 3.24
C ILE A 312 -15.41 2.33 2.92
N GLU A 313 -14.45 3.24 2.87
CA GLU A 313 -14.67 4.66 2.55
C GLU A 313 -14.21 4.98 1.13
N HIS A 314 -13.12 4.35 0.65
CA HIS A 314 -12.55 4.57 -0.67
C HIS A 314 -12.48 3.27 -1.47
N VAL A 315 -12.88 3.31 -2.75
CA VAL A 315 -12.70 2.20 -3.69
C VAL A 315 -12.06 2.73 -4.95
N THR A 316 -10.97 2.09 -5.38
CA THR A 316 -10.40 2.33 -6.70
C THR A 316 -10.75 1.19 -7.64
N TRP A 317 -11.43 1.49 -8.73
CA TRP A 317 -11.61 0.56 -9.83
C TRP A 317 -10.45 0.67 -10.81
N PHE A 318 -9.90 -0.47 -11.21
CA PHE A 318 -8.86 -0.57 -12.22
C PHE A 318 -9.49 -0.92 -13.56
N LEU A 319 -9.73 0.10 -14.40
CA LEU A 319 -10.35 0.01 -15.71
C LEU A 319 -9.29 0.25 -16.80
N GLN A 320 -8.35 -0.68 -16.92
CA GLN A 320 -7.28 -0.63 -17.94
C GLN A 320 -7.18 -1.97 -18.68
N ASN A 321 -6.27 -2.07 -19.65
CA ASN A 321 -5.97 -3.26 -20.47
C ASN A 321 -7.03 -3.66 -21.50
N LYS A 322 -7.48 -2.68 -22.32
CA LYS A 322 -8.34 -2.94 -23.48
C LYS A 322 -7.77 -3.92 -24.52
N ASN A 323 -6.44 -4.12 -24.56
CA ASN A 323 -5.80 -4.91 -25.64
C ASN A 323 -5.99 -6.44 -25.50
N ASP A 324 -6.34 -6.94 -24.31
CA ASP A 324 -6.74 -8.34 -24.07
C ASP A 324 -8.15 -8.44 -23.46
N GLY A 325 -8.88 -7.32 -23.36
CA GLY A 325 -10.25 -7.23 -22.85
C GLY A 325 -10.38 -7.38 -21.34
N ARG A 326 -9.27 -7.42 -20.60
CA ARG A 326 -9.30 -7.65 -19.15
C ARG A 326 -9.55 -6.34 -18.41
N TRP A 327 -10.30 -6.41 -17.32
CA TRP A 327 -10.54 -5.32 -16.34
C TRP A 327 -11.35 -4.11 -16.80
N ASP A 328 -11.28 -3.68 -18.06
CA ASP A 328 -12.06 -2.54 -18.56
C ASP A 328 -13.55 -2.89 -18.78
N LEU A 329 -14.39 -1.88 -18.99
CA LEU A 329 -15.81 -2.04 -19.34
C LEU A 329 -15.92 -2.25 -20.86
N ASN A 330 -16.31 -3.45 -21.28
CA ASN A 330 -16.21 -3.89 -22.67
C ASN A 330 -17.57 -4.00 -23.39
N SER A 331 -18.68 -3.82 -22.68
CA SER A 331 -20.03 -3.92 -23.23
C SER A 331 -20.92 -2.76 -22.76
N PRO A 332 -21.97 -2.38 -23.52
CA PRO A 332 -22.97 -1.42 -23.06
C PRO A 332 -23.59 -1.78 -21.72
N GLU A 333 -23.79 -3.07 -21.45
CA GLU A 333 -24.33 -3.60 -20.21
C GLU A 333 -23.39 -3.36 -19.02
N GLU A 334 -22.08 -3.57 -19.20
CA GLU A 334 -21.05 -3.27 -18.19
C GLU A 334 -20.95 -1.76 -17.92
N ILE A 335 -20.99 -0.93 -18.97
CA ILE A 335 -20.97 0.53 -18.86
C ILE A 335 -22.20 1.04 -18.09
N ALA A 336 -23.40 0.55 -18.44
CA ALA A 336 -24.64 0.89 -17.77
C ALA A 336 -24.61 0.45 -16.30
N ALA A 337 -24.20 -0.80 -16.02
CA ALA A 337 -24.08 -1.31 -14.66
C ALA A 337 -23.19 -0.44 -13.78
N PHE A 338 -22.03 -0.04 -14.30
CA PHE A 338 -21.10 0.80 -13.57
C PHE A 338 -21.63 2.22 -13.38
N GLY A 339 -22.18 2.84 -14.43
CA GLY A 339 -22.75 4.18 -14.37
C GLY A 339 -23.94 4.30 -13.42
N GLU A 340 -24.88 3.35 -13.49
CA GLU A 340 -26.03 3.25 -12.59
C GLU A 340 -25.58 3.08 -11.13
N SER A 341 -24.62 2.18 -10.88
CA SER A 341 -24.10 1.93 -9.53
C SER A 341 -23.35 3.15 -8.96
N LEU A 342 -22.60 3.88 -9.79
CA LEU A 342 -22.02 5.16 -9.38
C LEU A 342 -23.10 6.15 -8.95
N ILE A 343 -24.19 6.26 -9.70
CA ILE A 343 -25.29 7.16 -9.35
C ILE A 343 -25.92 6.71 -8.02
N GLU A 344 -26.17 5.43 -7.84
CA GLU A 344 -26.83 4.90 -6.64
C GLU A 344 -25.99 5.06 -5.36
N TYR A 345 -24.68 4.83 -5.43
CA TYR A 345 -23.83 4.65 -4.24
C TYR A 345 -22.79 5.76 -3.97
N THR A 346 -22.79 6.87 -4.70
CA THR A 346 -21.83 7.99 -4.49
C THR A 346 -22.49 9.20 -3.80
N PRO A 347 -21.73 10.20 -3.28
CA PRO A 347 -22.16 11.20 -2.28
C PRO A 347 -23.39 12.07 -2.57
N GLN A 348 -24.02 11.93 -3.74
CA GLN A 348 -25.25 12.64 -4.08
C GLN A 348 -26.52 11.85 -3.74
N ASN A 349 -26.45 10.52 -3.55
CA ASN A 349 -27.64 9.65 -3.41
C ASN A 349 -27.62 8.63 -2.26
N ILE A 350 -26.58 8.61 -1.41
CA ILE A 350 -26.57 7.70 -0.25
C ILE A 350 -27.52 8.23 0.85
N PRO A 351 -28.50 7.43 1.32
CA PRO A 351 -29.32 7.78 2.47
C PRO A 351 -28.45 8.12 3.68
N GLN A 352 -28.71 9.24 4.35
CA GLN A 352 -27.98 9.66 5.55
C GLN A 352 -28.16 8.72 6.76
N ASP A 353 -29.02 7.70 6.63
CA ASP A 353 -29.40 6.74 7.66
C ASP A 353 -28.67 5.39 7.51
N LEU A 354 -27.42 5.38 7.01
CA LEU A 354 -26.62 4.16 6.97
C LEU A 354 -26.36 3.61 8.39
N PRO A 355 -26.31 2.27 8.54
CA PRO A 355 -26.00 1.67 9.83
C PRO A 355 -24.64 2.16 10.34
N PRO A 356 -24.51 2.38 11.67
CA PRO A 356 -23.24 2.81 12.25
C PRO A 356 -22.16 1.76 11.98
N LEU A 357 -20.91 2.19 11.80
CA LEU A 357 -19.79 1.26 11.56
C LEU A 357 -19.73 0.20 12.69
N PRO A 358 -19.36 -1.05 12.41
CA PRO A 358 -19.25 -2.07 13.44
C PRO A 358 -18.19 -1.67 14.48
N PRO A 359 -18.42 -1.94 15.79
CA PRO A 359 -17.42 -1.74 16.84
C PRO A 359 -16.21 -2.65 16.60
N GLN A 360 -15.00 -2.13 16.79
CA GLN A 360 -13.76 -2.92 16.63
C GLN A 360 -13.57 -3.87 17.81
N ALA A 361 -13.02 -5.06 17.56
CA ALA A 361 -12.51 -5.93 18.62
C ALA A 361 -11.38 -5.21 19.37
N ASP A 362 -11.48 -5.20 20.71
CA ASP A 362 -10.55 -4.53 21.60
C ASP A 362 -9.19 -5.25 21.54
N ILE A 363 -8.30 -4.84 20.63
CA ILE A 363 -6.92 -5.31 20.60
C ILE A 363 -6.11 -4.59 21.69
N ASN A 364 -6.43 -4.91 22.95
CA ASN A 364 -5.54 -4.66 24.08
C ASN A 364 -4.34 -5.59 23.93
N GLY A 365 -3.35 -5.15 23.17
CA GLY A 365 -2.08 -5.84 23.02
C GLY A 365 -0.96 -4.92 23.46
N ASP A 366 -0.52 -5.09 24.70
CA ASP A 366 0.77 -4.65 25.21
C ASP A 366 1.87 -5.36 24.41
N GLY A 367 2.01 -4.99 23.14
CA GLY A 367 3.12 -5.39 22.29
C GLY A 367 4.37 -4.78 22.88
N VAL A 368 4.94 -5.48 23.87
CA VAL A 368 6.31 -5.27 24.33
C VAL A 368 7.17 -5.36 23.08
N ILE A 369 7.52 -4.18 22.58
CA ILE A 369 8.53 -3.99 21.56
C ILE A 369 9.81 -4.44 22.26
N ASN A 370 10.23 -5.67 22.02
CA ASN A 370 11.58 -6.09 22.41
C ASN A 370 12.54 -5.09 21.79
N GLY A 371 13.26 -4.39 22.67
CA GLY A 371 14.01 -3.19 22.36
C GLY A 371 15.00 -3.40 21.23
N ASP A 372 14.87 -2.53 20.23
CA ASP A 372 15.95 -2.00 19.39
C ASP A 372 15.42 -0.75 18.64
N ASP A 373 14.56 0.04 19.28
CA ASP A 373 14.16 1.37 18.81
C ASP A 373 15.25 2.38 19.19
N ALA A 374 16.37 2.32 18.47
CA ALA A 374 17.18 3.52 18.30
C ALA A 374 16.42 4.46 17.34
N PRO A 375 16.34 5.78 17.63
CA PRO A 375 15.91 6.75 16.63
C PRO A 375 16.71 6.52 15.35
N VAL A 376 16.04 6.51 14.20
CA VAL A 376 16.75 6.62 12.91
C VAL A 376 17.43 7.98 12.93
N GLU A 377 18.74 8.01 13.16
CA GLU A 377 19.54 9.22 13.01
C GLU A 377 19.30 9.78 11.60
N ALA A 378 19.09 11.10 11.52
CA ALA A 378 19.00 11.79 10.25
C ALA A 378 20.27 11.49 9.43
N PRO A 379 20.17 11.14 8.14
CA PRO A 379 21.35 11.03 7.30
C PRO A 379 22.10 12.38 7.28
N PRO A 380 23.44 12.37 7.22
CA PRO A 380 24.23 13.59 7.25
C PRO A 380 23.83 14.53 6.10
N ASP A 381 23.74 15.82 6.42
CA ASP A 381 23.51 16.89 5.47
C ASP A 381 24.59 16.85 4.37
N PRO A 382 24.22 16.75 3.08
CA PRO A 382 25.20 16.78 1.99
C PRO A 382 25.91 18.15 1.83
N ASN A 383 25.59 19.14 2.67
CA ASN A 383 26.24 20.45 2.71
C ASN A 383 27.09 20.72 3.98
N LEU A 384 27.49 19.68 4.72
CA LEU A 384 28.50 19.79 5.80
C LEU A 384 29.72 18.89 5.58
#